data_AF-A0A8X8AYF2-F1
#
_entry.id   AF-A0A8X8AYF2-F1
#
_cell.length_a   1.000
_cell.length_b   1.000
_cell.length_c   1.000
_cell.angle_alpha   90.00
_cell.angle_beta   90.00
_cell.angle_gamma   90.00
#
_symmetry.space_group_name_H-M   'P 1'
#
loop_
_entity.id
_entity.type
_entity.pdbx_description
1 polymer ?
#
loop_
_entity_poly.entity_id
_entity_poly.type
_entity_poly.pdbx_seq_one_letter_code
_entity_poly.pdbx_strand_id
1 'polypeptide(L)'
;MLPSMARRIYWFLLFCFRASHVLAADTLYQGGDSLNSSNTLVSKNGLFTLGFTRLGSAESNASYLGIWYNNEISHPLWLANRAKPIADTSGVLAIDGSGNMKLPYSGGDPVEFYSSQSSTTNITAILEDSGNFVLKDENSGSQQVLWQSFDFPTDTFLPGMKLGINHRTGQTWSKEFFNVAVGILEIKVLDEHMGAQHVKEITQMVAARGGQDRHAGAIGTFLT
;
A
#
# COMPACT_ATOMS: atom_id res chain seq x y z
N MET A 1 41.12 -14.07 -37.16
CA MET A 1 39.74 -13.75 -37.59
C MET A 1 38.81 -14.73 -36.90
N LEU A 2 38.02 -14.32 -35.89
CA LEU A 2 37.04 -15.24 -35.30
C LEU A 2 36.00 -15.60 -36.38
N PRO A 3 35.61 -16.88 -36.52
CA PRO A 3 34.62 -17.29 -37.51
C PRO A 3 33.32 -16.51 -37.29
N SER A 4 32.71 -16.02 -38.38
CA SER A 4 31.49 -15.20 -38.39
C SER A 4 30.37 -15.69 -37.45
N MET A 5 30.31 -17.00 -37.24
CA MET A 5 29.38 -17.68 -36.34
C MET A 5 29.59 -17.33 -34.86
N ALA A 6 30.85 -17.24 -34.40
CA ALA A 6 31.17 -16.92 -33.00
C ALA A 6 30.73 -15.50 -32.62
N ARG A 7 30.80 -14.55 -33.57
CA ARG A 7 30.33 -13.17 -33.39
C ARG A 7 28.81 -13.11 -33.23
N ARG A 8 28.05 -13.91 -33.98
CA ARG A 8 26.58 -13.97 -33.88
C ARG A 8 26.14 -14.59 -32.55
N ILE A 9 26.81 -15.65 -32.12
CA ILE A 9 26.58 -16.28 -30.81
C ILE A 9 26.89 -15.28 -29.68
N TYR A 10 27.98 -14.53 -29.77
CA TYR A 10 28.32 -13.50 -28.78
C TYR A 10 27.26 -12.40 -28.67
N TRP A 11 26.73 -11.90 -29.80
CA TRP A 11 25.63 -10.92 -29.79
C TRP A 11 24.32 -11.51 -29.26
N PHE A 12 24.01 -12.77 -29.59
CA PHE A 12 22.84 -13.47 -29.06
C PHE A 12 22.96 -13.71 -27.55
N LEU A 13 24.15 -14.10 -27.05
CA LEU A 13 24.42 -14.24 -25.62
C LEU A 13 24.37 -12.90 -24.89
N LEU A 14 24.89 -11.81 -25.49
CA LEU A 14 24.72 -10.46 -24.95
C LEU A 14 23.25 -10.03 -24.93
N PHE A 15 22.46 -10.38 -25.94
CA PHE A 15 21.02 -10.12 -25.99
C PHE A 15 20.26 -10.94 -24.93
N CYS A 16 20.56 -12.22 -24.77
CA CYS A 16 20.01 -13.07 -23.71
C CYS A 16 20.41 -12.60 -22.31
N PHE A 17 21.66 -12.15 -22.13
CA PHE A 17 22.13 -11.58 -20.86
C PHE A 17 21.39 -10.27 -20.52
N ARG A 18 21.08 -9.44 -21.54
CA ARG A 18 20.23 -8.24 -21.40
C ARG A 18 18.75 -8.56 -21.16
N ALA A 19 18.28 -9.73 -21.60
CA ALA A 19 16.91 -10.22 -21.40
C ALA A 19 16.72 -10.99 -20.08
N SER A 20 17.74 -11.04 -19.23
CA SER A 20 17.62 -11.46 -17.83
C SER A 20 16.79 -10.42 -17.08
N HIS A 21 15.47 -10.48 -17.21
CA HIS A 21 14.58 -9.77 -16.32
C HIS A 21 14.82 -10.36 -14.92
N VAL A 22 15.41 -9.56 -14.02
CA VAL A 22 15.39 -9.89 -12.59
C VAL A 22 13.90 -9.97 -12.23
N LEU A 23 13.43 -11.16 -11.89
CA LEU A 23 12.11 -11.32 -11.32
C LEU A 23 12.08 -10.51 -10.03
N ALA A 24 11.26 -9.47 -9.98
CA ALA A 24 11.09 -8.69 -8.77
C ALA A 24 10.53 -9.62 -7.69
N ALA A 25 11.11 -9.55 -6.49
CA ALA A 25 10.62 -10.32 -5.35
C ALA A 25 9.23 -9.80 -4.92
N ASP A 26 8.43 -10.63 -4.27
CA ASP A 26 7.19 -10.23 -3.60
C ASP A 26 7.37 -10.08 -2.09
N THR A 27 8.52 -10.51 -1.56
CA THR A 27 8.79 -10.71 -0.13
C THR A 27 10.06 -9.98 0.31
N LEU A 28 10.01 -9.38 1.51
CA LEU A 28 11.16 -8.88 2.25
C LEU A 28 11.39 -9.75 3.50
N TYR A 29 12.59 -10.31 3.64
CA TYR A 29 13.01 -11.08 4.81
C TYR A 29 13.68 -10.20 5.87
N GLN A 30 13.38 -10.51 7.13
CA GLN A 30 14.01 -9.89 8.29
C GLN A 30 15.54 -9.94 8.26
N GLY A 31 16.19 -8.81 8.56
CA GLY A 31 17.62 -8.73 8.83
C GLY A 31 18.56 -8.81 7.62
N GLY A 32 18.03 -9.12 6.42
CA GLY A 32 18.83 -9.26 5.20
C GLY A 32 18.34 -8.40 4.04
N ASP A 33 17.03 -8.18 3.93
CA ASP A 33 16.45 -7.50 2.79
C ASP A 33 16.07 -6.05 3.07
N SER A 34 16.05 -5.27 1.99
CA SER A 34 15.50 -3.92 2.03
C SER A 34 14.99 -3.49 0.66
N LEU A 35 14.01 -2.60 0.68
CA LEU A 35 13.49 -1.93 -0.50
C LEU A 35 13.89 -0.46 -0.45
N ASN A 36 14.51 0.04 -1.51
CA ASN A 36 14.94 1.42 -1.68
C ASN A 36 14.49 1.95 -3.05
N SER A 37 14.92 3.15 -3.43
CA SER A 37 14.49 3.79 -4.69
C SER A 37 14.91 3.09 -6.00
N SER A 38 15.76 2.06 -5.94
CA SER A 38 16.26 1.32 -7.11
C SER A 38 15.58 -0.04 -7.33
N ASN A 39 14.73 -0.49 -6.41
CA ASN A 39 14.06 -1.78 -6.48
C ASN A 39 12.59 -1.68 -6.03
N THR A 40 11.83 -2.73 -6.30
CA THR A 40 10.39 -2.82 -6.01
C THR A 40 10.03 -4.23 -5.59
N LEU A 41 8.94 -4.38 -4.85
CA LEU A 41 8.26 -5.67 -4.76
C LEU A 41 7.15 -5.74 -5.80
N VAL A 42 6.94 -6.92 -6.38
CA VAL A 42 5.84 -7.17 -7.32
C VAL A 42 5.07 -8.39 -6.82
N SER A 43 3.75 -8.29 -6.75
CA SER A 43 2.89 -9.42 -6.35
C SER A 43 3.08 -10.61 -7.29
N LYS A 44 2.81 -11.84 -6.83
CA LYS A 44 3.06 -13.06 -7.62
C LYS A 44 2.31 -13.06 -8.96
N ASN A 45 1.11 -12.49 -9.00
CA ASN A 45 0.31 -12.32 -10.21
C ASN A 45 0.77 -11.17 -11.11
N GLY A 46 1.74 -10.36 -10.69
CA GLY A 46 2.28 -9.23 -11.46
C GLY A 46 1.40 -7.99 -11.52
N LEU A 47 0.27 -7.95 -10.80
CA LEU A 47 -0.69 -6.85 -10.86
C LEU A 47 -0.29 -5.66 -10.00
N PHE A 48 0.27 -5.90 -8.82
CA PHE A 48 0.58 -4.85 -7.85
C PHE A 48 2.08 -4.71 -7.68
N THR A 49 2.51 -3.46 -7.51
CA THR A 49 3.90 -3.11 -7.25
C THR A 49 3.97 -2.24 -6.01
N LEU A 50 4.89 -2.56 -5.09
CA LEU A 50 5.28 -1.73 -3.97
C LEU A 50 6.65 -1.13 -4.29
N GLY A 51 6.80 0.19 -4.11
CA GLY A 51 8.07 0.86 -4.36
C GLY A 51 8.08 2.31 -3.90
N PHE A 52 9.17 3.02 -4.20
CA PHE A 52 9.23 4.47 -4.01
C PHE A 52 8.74 5.21 -5.25
N THR A 53 7.84 6.16 -5.04
CA THR A 53 7.31 7.07 -6.06
C THR A 53 7.44 8.53 -5.62
N ARG A 54 7.30 9.46 -6.56
CA ARG A 54 7.26 10.91 -6.31
C ARG A 54 5.92 11.46 -6.79
N LEU A 55 5.35 12.35 -5.99
CA LEU A 55 4.06 12.99 -6.30
C LEU A 55 4.26 14.50 -6.49
N GLY A 56 3.61 15.06 -7.51
CA GLY A 56 3.60 16.50 -7.78
C GLY A 56 4.50 16.93 -8.94
N SER A 57 4.88 18.22 -8.96
CA SER A 57 5.74 18.80 -10.00
C SER A 57 7.14 18.20 -9.96
N ALA A 58 7.85 18.25 -11.10
CA ALA A 58 9.22 17.76 -11.24
C ALA A 58 10.24 18.44 -10.28
N GLU A 59 9.84 19.53 -9.62
CA GLU A 59 10.63 20.29 -8.65
C GLU A 59 10.53 19.74 -7.23
N SER A 60 9.52 18.90 -6.95
CA SER A 60 9.36 18.26 -5.65
C SER A 60 10.20 16.99 -5.58
N ASN A 61 11.21 16.99 -4.70
CA ASN A 61 12.00 15.79 -4.40
C ASN A 61 11.31 14.85 -3.39
N ALA A 62 10.07 15.17 -2.97
CA ALA A 62 9.33 14.38 -2.00
C ALA A 62 9.07 12.96 -2.52
N SER A 63 9.65 11.97 -1.85
CA SER A 63 9.43 10.55 -2.13
C SER A 63 8.50 9.90 -1.10
N TYR A 64 7.76 8.93 -1.61
CA TYR A 64 6.76 8.18 -0.87
C TYR A 64 6.94 6.70 -1.17
N LEU A 65 6.85 5.87 -0.14
CA LEU A 65 6.62 4.44 -0.29
C LEU A 65 5.13 4.24 -0.62
N GLY A 66 4.84 3.54 -1.71
CA GLY A 66 3.47 3.35 -2.16
C GLY A 66 3.23 2.07 -2.93
N ILE A 67 1.95 1.75 -3.11
CA ILE A 67 1.48 0.61 -3.90
C ILE A 67 0.70 1.14 -5.10
N TRP A 68 0.94 0.58 -6.28
CA TRP A 68 0.24 0.93 -7.52
C TRP A 68 0.02 -0.32 -8.38
N TYR A 69 -0.82 -0.20 -9.42
CA TYR A 69 -0.90 -1.22 -10.46
C TYR A 69 0.36 -1.17 -11.32
N ASN A 70 0.98 -2.30 -11.64
CA ASN A 70 2.30 -2.38 -12.29
C ASN A 70 2.43 -1.54 -13.59
N ASN A 71 1.32 -1.27 -14.28
CA ASN A 71 1.24 -0.45 -15.48
C ASN A 71 0.94 1.05 -15.25
N GLU A 72 0.73 1.50 -14.01
CA GLU A 72 0.21 2.85 -13.67
C GLU A 72 0.88 3.47 -12.42
N ILE A 73 2.18 3.78 -12.49
CA ILE A 73 2.95 4.39 -11.38
C ILE A 73 2.41 5.78 -10.96
N SER A 74 1.77 6.51 -11.87
CA SER A 74 1.28 7.88 -11.63
C SER A 74 0.08 7.94 -10.68
N HIS A 75 -0.57 6.82 -10.38
CA HIS A 75 -1.75 6.76 -9.52
C HIS A 75 -1.54 5.74 -8.39
N PRO A 76 -0.81 6.11 -7.32
CA PRO A 76 -0.66 5.23 -6.18
C PRO A 76 -2.02 4.95 -5.52
N LEU A 77 -2.30 3.67 -5.31
CA LEU A 77 -3.47 3.16 -4.62
C LEU A 77 -3.33 3.31 -3.09
N TRP A 78 -2.09 3.25 -2.60
CA TRP A 78 -1.74 3.37 -1.19
C TRP A 78 -0.40 4.11 -1.01
N LEU A 79 -0.27 4.90 0.05
CA LEU A 79 0.93 5.68 0.38
C LEU A 79 1.25 5.56 1.88
N ALA A 80 2.39 4.95 2.22
CA ALA A 80 2.76 4.63 3.60
C ALA A 80 3.07 5.87 4.44
N ASN A 81 3.85 6.80 3.87
CA ASN A 81 4.42 7.94 4.57
C ASN A 81 3.82 9.27 4.10
N ARG A 82 2.51 9.30 3.77
CA ARG A 82 1.80 10.51 3.31
C ARG A 82 1.95 11.68 4.29
N ALA A 83 1.87 11.41 5.59
CA ALA A 83 2.00 12.43 6.64
C ALA A 83 3.45 12.91 6.86
N LYS A 84 4.45 12.12 6.44
CA LYS A 84 5.88 12.42 6.59
C LYS A 84 6.64 12.09 5.28
N PRO A 85 6.47 12.92 4.23
CA PRO A 85 7.18 12.74 2.96
C PRO A 85 8.70 12.82 3.18
N ILE A 86 9.48 12.04 2.43
CA ILE A 86 10.94 12.06 2.50
C ILE A 86 11.45 13.04 1.45
N ALA A 87 12.24 14.04 1.84
CA ALA A 87 12.67 15.11 0.92
C ALA A 87 13.69 14.69 -0.16
N ASP A 88 14.13 13.44 -0.14
CA ASP A 88 15.12 12.86 -1.07
C ASP A 88 14.81 11.38 -1.37
N THR A 89 15.79 10.66 -1.96
CA THR A 89 15.70 9.23 -2.29
C THR A 89 16.36 8.31 -1.27
N SER A 90 16.65 8.80 -0.07
CA SER A 90 17.39 8.05 0.96
C SER A 90 16.52 7.05 1.72
N GLY A 91 15.20 7.05 1.47
CA GLY A 91 14.27 6.12 2.10
C GLY A 91 14.61 4.66 1.81
N VAL A 92 14.63 3.86 2.88
CA VAL A 92 14.83 2.41 2.81
C VAL A 92 13.80 1.72 3.68
N LEU A 93 12.89 0.94 3.11
CA LEU A 93 11.99 0.07 3.86
C LEU A 93 12.74 -1.22 4.26
N ALA A 94 12.73 -1.56 5.54
CA ALA A 94 13.34 -2.80 6.03
C ALA A 94 12.66 -3.33 7.29
N ILE A 95 12.90 -4.61 7.57
CA ILE A 95 12.58 -5.26 8.85
C ILE A 95 13.91 -5.50 9.57
N ASP A 96 14.11 -4.86 10.71
CA ASP A 96 15.37 -4.99 11.45
C ASP A 96 15.51 -6.32 12.19
N GLY A 97 16.71 -6.59 12.71
CA GLY A 97 17.00 -7.83 13.45
C GLY A 97 16.15 -8.03 14.71
N SER A 98 15.44 -7.01 15.19
CA SER A 98 14.53 -7.08 16.33
C SER A 98 13.06 -7.31 15.90
N GLY A 99 12.78 -7.31 14.60
CA GLY A 99 11.45 -7.53 14.04
C GLY A 99 10.64 -6.25 13.86
N ASN A 100 11.26 -5.08 13.94
CA ASN A 100 10.57 -3.81 13.71
C ASN A 100 10.58 -3.48 12.22
N MET A 101 9.40 -3.13 11.68
CA MET A 101 9.28 -2.65 10.30
C MET A 101 9.32 -1.13 10.29
N LYS A 102 10.33 -0.58 9.61
CA LYS A 102 10.63 0.85 9.60
C LYS A 102 11.15 1.32 8.25
N LEU A 103 11.09 2.63 8.08
CA LEU A 103 11.57 3.38 6.92
C LEU A 103 12.56 4.45 7.38
N PRO A 104 13.83 4.09 7.62
CA PRO A 104 14.93 5.04 7.79
C PRO A 104 15.16 5.89 6.54
N TYR A 105 15.64 7.11 6.76
CA TYR A 105 16.04 8.07 5.73
C TYR A 105 17.06 9.07 6.33
N SER A 106 17.71 9.87 5.49
CA SER A 106 18.82 10.77 5.87
C SER A 106 18.40 11.95 6.76
N GLY A 107 17.12 12.31 6.74
CA GLY A 107 16.60 13.58 7.26
C GLY A 107 16.00 13.51 8.66
N GLY A 108 16.31 12.48 9.47
CA GLY A 108 15.90 12.40 10.87
C GLY A 108 15.43 11.01 11.32
N ASP A 109 14.53 10.98 12.29
CA ASP A 109 14.03 9.74 12.87
C ASP A 109 13.24 8.91 11.84
N PRO A 110 13.43 7.57 11.81
CA PRO A 110 12.72 6.68 10.91
C PRO A 110 11.19 6.83 10.99
N VAL A 111 10.48 6.52 9.90
CA VAL A 111 9.04 6.27 9.97
C VAL A 111 8.83 4.83 10.45
N GLU A 112 8.16 4.65 11.58
CA GLU A 112 7.88 3.33 12.14
C GLU A 112 6.48 2.86 11.71
N PHE A 113 6.40 1.66 11.14
CA PHE A 113 5.12 1.04 10.76
C PHE A 113 4.68 -0.03 11.77
N TYR A 114 5.65 -0.75 12.32
CA TYR A 114 5.41 -1.78 13.32
C TYR A 114 6.60 -1.90 14.28
N SER A 115 6.30 -1.93 15.58
CA SER A 115 7.28 -2.19 16.64
C SER A 115 6.94 -3.53 17.32
N SER A 116 7.89 -4.45 17.29
CA SER A 116 7.75 -5.73 17.98
C SER A 116 7.93 -5.54 19.50
N GLN A 117 7.08 -6.17 20.31
CA GLN A 117 7.16 -6.12 21.78
C GLN A 117 8.19 -7.08 22.37
N SER A 118 8.70 -8.01 21.56
CA SER A 118 9.75 -8.96 21.91
C SER A 118 10.66 -9.14 20.70
N SER A 119 11.86 -9.68 20.88
CA SER A 119 12.77 -10.03 19.80
C SER A 119 12.20 -11.20 18.99
N THR A 120 11.26 -10.89 18.11
CA THR A 120 10.61 -11.86 17.22
C THR A 120 11.56 -12.12 16.06
N THR A 121 11.87 -13.39 15.86
CA THR A 121 12.69 -13.86 14.74
C THR A 121 11.77 -14.39 13.65
N ASN A 122 12.24 -14.48 12.40
CA ASN A 122 11.49 -15.08 11.30
C ASN A 122 10.18 -14.33 10.94
N ILE A 123 10.28 -13.00 10.80
CA ILE A 123 9.22 -12.16 10.25
C ILE A 123 9.46 -11.92 8.75
N THR A 124 8.38 -11.91 7.97
CA THR A 124 8.39 -11.58 6.54
C THR A 124 7.40 -10.45 6.26
N ALA A 125 7.69 -9.61 5.27
CA ALA A 125 6.72 -8.70 4.69
C ALA A 125 6.46 -9.06 3.23
N ILE A 126 5.20 -9.30 2.86
CA ILE A 126 4.81 -9.84 1.55
C ILE A 126 3.81 -8.89 0.90
N LEU A 127 4.03 -8.57 -0.38
CA LEU A 127 3.02 -7.94 -1.23
C LEU A 127 2.14 -9.03 -1.86
N GLU A 128 0.92 -9.16 -1.34
CA GLU A 128 -0.03 -10.18 -1.79
C GLU A 128 -0.69 -9.81 -3.13
N ASP A 129 -1.25 -10.82 -3.80
CA ASP A 129 -1.97 -10.70 -5.08
C ASP A 129 -3.23 -9.81 -5.01
N SER A 130 -3.70 -9.50 -3.80
CA SER A 130 -4.78 -8.56 -3.51
C SER A 130 -4.33 -7.09 -3.51
N GLY A 131 -3.01 -6.84 -3.51
CA GLY A 131 -2.42 -5.52 -3.28
C GLY A 131 -2.25 -5.18 -1.80
N ASN A 132 -2.55 -6.12 -0.88
CA ASN A 132 -2.27 -5.97 0.54
C ASN A 132 -0.79 -6.21 0.82
N PHE A 133 -0.14 -5.29 1.52
CA PHE A 133 1.24 -5.46 1.98
C PHE A 133 1.18 -5.88 3.45
N VAL A 134 1.65 -7.09 3.75
CA VAL A 134 1.37 -7.77 5.02
C VAL A 134 2.66 -8.19 5.70
N LEU A 135 2.80 -7.83 6.97
CA LEU A 135 3.85 -8.31 7.86
C LEU A 135 3.35 -9.55 8.62
N LYS A 136 4.06 -10.67 8.53
CA LYS A 136 3.67 -11.95 9.12
C LYS A 136 4.77 -12.52 10.02
N ASP A 137 4.36 -13.15 11.11
CA ASP A 137 5.21 -14.05 11.90
C ASP A 137 5.13 -15.46 11.34
N GLU A 138 6.24 -15.97 10.81
CA GLU A 138 6.33 -17.31 10.21
C GLU A 138 6.55 -18.43 11.24
N ASN A 139 6.82 -18.12 12.52
CA ASN A 139 6.99 -19.15 13.56
C ASN A 139 5.66 -19.71 14.04
N SER A 140 4.64 -18.86 14.08
CA SER A 140 3.30 -19.27 14.42
C SER A 140 2.78 -20.15 13.29
N GLY A 141 2.49 -21.43 13.55
CA GLY A 141 1.95 -22.36 12.53
C GLY A 141 0.65 -21.91 11.83
N SER A 142 0.12 -20.74 12.21
CA SER A 142 -1.00 -20.02 11.61
C SER A 142 -0.60 -18.75 10.82
N GLN A 143 0.69 -18.46 10.58
CA GLN A 143 1.19 -17.27 9.87
C GLN A 143 0.50 -15.99 10.35
N GLN A 144 0.70 -15.65 11.63
CA GLN A 144 -0.02 -14.56 12.27
C GLN A 144 0.29 -13.23 11.58
N VAL A 145 -0.75 -12.51 11.16
CA VAL A 145 -0.64 -11.15 10.64
C VAL A 145 -0.35 -10.18 11.79
N LEU A 146 0.81 -9.52 11.72
CA LEU A 146 1.27 -8.53 12.70
C LEU A 146 0.87 -7.11 12.32
N TRP A 147 0.88 -6.82 11.02
CA TRP A 147 0.54 -5.52 10.44
C TRP A 147 0.12 -5.71 8.96
N GLN A 148 -0.75 -4.86 8.44
CA GLN A 148 -1.12 -4.87 7.02
C GLN A 148 -1.53 -3.47 6.50
N SER A 149 -1.24 -3.18 5.23
CA SER A 149 -1.56 -1.89 4.60
C SER A 149 -3.05 -1.62 4.51
N PHE A 150 -3.88 -2.66 4.38
CA PHE A 150 -5.34 -2.54 4.28
C PHE A 150 -6.00 -1.99 5.55
N ASP A 151 -5.31 -2.04 6.70
CA ASP A 151 -5.79 -1.41 7.93
C ASP A 151 -5.53 0.11 7.96
N PHE A 152 -4.74 0.64 7.01
CA PHE A 152 -4.36 2.04 6.89
C PHE A 152 -4.66 2.58 5.49
N PRO A 153 -5.93 2.64 5.06
CA PRO A 153 -6.28 3.08 3.71
C PRO A 153 -5.91 4.56 3.47
N THR A 154 -5.59 4.91 2.23
CA THR A 154 -5.39 6.31 1.82
C THR A 154 -6.57 6.81 0.97
N ASP A 155 -6.39 6.97 -0.34
CA ASP A 155 -7.35 7.61 -1.24
C ASP A 155 -8.18 6.58 -2.03
N THR A 156 -7.71 5.33 -2.11
CA THR A 156 -8.32 4.23 -2.87
C THR A 156 -8.67 3.05 -1.96
N PHE A 157 -9.84 2.47 -2.16
CA PHE A 157 -10.22 1.19 -1.54
C PHE A 157 -10.06 0.06 -2.54
N LEU A 158 -9.29 -0.96 -2.18
CA LEU A 158 -9.18 -2.20 -2.95
C LEU A 158 -10.15 -3.26 -2.40
N PRO A 159 -10.58 -4.22 -3.24
CA PRO A 159 -11.34 -5.37 -2.77
C PRO A 159 -10.64 -6.06 -1.59
N GLY A 160 -11.36 -6.29 -0.49
CA GLY A 160 -10.81 -6.87 0.74
C GLY A 160 -10.42 -5.86 1.82
N MET A 161 -10.38 -4.55 1.51
CA MET A 161 -10.24 -3.52 2.55
C MET A 161 -11.52 -3.39 3.38
N LYS A 162 -11.36 -3.06 4.66
CA LYS A 162 -12.48 -2.86 5.59
C LYS A 162 -12.95 -1.40 5.58
N LEU A 163 -14.23 -1.20 5.84
CA LEU A 163 -14.87 0.11 6.04
C LEU A 163 -15.59 0.08 7.40
N GLY A 164 -15.37 1.08 8.25
CA GLY A 164 -16.06 1.20 9.54
C GLY A 164 -15.11 1.36 10.72
N ILE A 165 -15.60 1.09 11.93
CA ILE A 165 -14.82 1.22 13.17
C ILE A 165 -14.58 -0.17 13.76
N ASN A 166 -13.32 -0.46 14.07
CA ASN A 166 -12.97 -1.61 14.89
C ASN A 166 -13.29 -1.28 16.35
N HIS A 167 -14.44 -1.72 16.86
CA HIS A 167 -14.85 -1.45 18.24
C HIS A 167 -13.89 -2.02 19.31
N ARG A 168 -13.02 -2.98 18.96
CA ARG A 168 -12.02 -3.54 19.88
C ARG A 168 -10.77 -2.66 19.97
N THR A 169 -10.31 -2.11 18.86
CA THR A 169 -9.07 -1.31 18.81
C THR A 169 -9.32 0.20 18.75
N GLY A 170 -10.56 0.63 18.50
CA GLY A 170 -10.92 2.02 18.23
C GLY A 170 -10.49 2.54 16.85
N GLN A 171 -9.84 1.69 16.03
CA GLN A 171 -9.34 2.07 14.72
C GLN A 171 -10.49 2.35 13.76
N THR A 172 -10.42 3.46 13.03
CA THR A 172 -11.39 3.81 11.99
C THR A 172 -10.79 3.50 10.62
N TRP A 173 -11.48 2.68 9.82
CA TRP A 173 -11.17 2.42 8.42
C TRP A 173 -12.08 3.30 7.54
N SER A 174 -11.56 4.46 7.12
CA SER A 174 -12.30 5.43 6.29
C SER A 174 -11.36 6.24 5.38
N LYS A 175 -11.84 6.74 4.24
CA LYS A 175 -11.13 7.74 3.41
C LYS A 175 -11.00 9.08 4.16
N GLU A 176 -9.89 9.79 3.96
CA GLU A 176 -9.70 11.18 4.44
C GLU A 176 -10.43 12.25 3.61
N PHE A 177 -11.23 11.90 2.59
CA PHE A 177 -12.03 12.86 1.83
C PHE A 177 -13.46 13.02 2.36
N PHE A 178 -13.63 13.74 3.47
CA PHE A 178 -14.86 14.49 3.71
C PHE A 178 -14.59 15.98 3.44
N ASN A 179 -14.25 16.30 2.20
CA ASN A 179 -14.33 17.66 1.66
C ASN A 179 -14.20 17.63 0.13
N VAL A 180 -15.13 16.97 -0.55
CA VAL A 180 -15.49 17.36 -1.91
C VAL A 180 -16.95 17.78 -1.85
N ALA A 181 -17.15 19.08 -2.01
CA ALA A 181 -18.45 19.68 -2.12
C ALA A 181 -19.29 18.94 -3.18
N VAL A 182 -20.52 18.58 -2.78
CA VAL A 182 -21.69 18.39 -3.65
C VAL A 182 -21.45 17.51 -4.89
N GLY A 183 -21.73 16.22 -4.77
CA GLY A 183 -21.81 15.34 -5.94
C GLY A 183 -21.72 13.87 -5.59
N ILE A 184 -22.82 13.33 -5.09
CA ILE A 184 -23.24 11.91 -5.10
C ILE A 184 -22.12 10.93 -5.52
N LEU A 185 -21.45 10.34 -4.53
CA LEU A 185 -20.80 9.04 -4.71
C LEU A 185 -21.69 8.02 -4.00
N GLU A 186 -22.42 7.26 -4.81
CA GLU A 186 -23.13 6.07 -4.36
C GLU A 186 -22.08 5.08 -3.84
N ILE A 187 -21.99 4.92 -2.51
CA ILE A 187 -21.16 3.86 -1.92
C ILE A 187 -21.88 2.55 -2.24
N LYS A 188 -21.56 1.96 -3.38
CA LYS A 188 -22.05 0.63 -3.73
C LYS A 188 -21.24 -0.38 -2.93
N VAL A 189 -21.75 -0.69 -1.73
CA VAL A 189 -21.19 -1.76 -0.93
C VAL A 189 -21.53 -3.08 -1.62
N LEU A 190 -20.54 -3.67 -2.30
CA LEU A 190 -20.67 -4.96 -2.98
C LEU A 190 -20.37 -6.11 -2.00
N ASP A 191 -21.11 -6.17 -0.90
CA ASP A 191 -21.14 -7.37 -0.05
C ASP A 191 -22.60 -7.76 0.18
N GLU A 192 -23.06 -8.78 -0.55
CA GLU A 192 -24.42 -9.31 -0.48
C GLU A 192 -24.73 -9.99 0.86
N HIS A 193 -23.73 -10.16 1.74
CA HIS A 193 -23.89 -10.74 3.08
C HIS A 193 -23.93 -9.71 4.21
N MET A 194 -23.75 -8.42 3.94
CA MET A 194 -23.95 -7.40 4.97
C MET A 194 -25.43 -7.19 5.26
N GLY A 195 -25.84 -7.56 6.48
CA GLY A 195 -27.19 -7.31 6.97
C GLY A 195 -27.55 -5.81 6.90
N ALA A 196 -28.80 -5.51 6.54
CA ALA A 196 -29.32 -4.16 6.30
C ALA A 196 -29.03 -3.14 7.42
N GLN A 197 -28.80 -3.62 8.64
CA GLN A 197 -28.46 -2.78 9.79
C GLN A 197 -27.05 -2.17 9.70
N HIS A 198 -26.05 -2.92 9.21
CA HIS A 198 -24.70 -2.41 8.98
C HIS A 198 -24.67 -1.35 7.87
N VAL A 199 -25.42 -1.58 6.80
CA VAL A 199 -25.59 -0.60 5.72
C VAL A 199 -26.23 0.68 6.25
N LYS A 200 -27.22 0.56 7.14
CA LYS A 200 -27.91 1.70 7.77
C LYS A 200 -26.98 2.50 8.69
N GLU A 201 -26.13 1.83 9.47
CA GLU A 201 -25.14 2.48 10.35
C GLU A 201 -24.07 3.22 9.54
N ILE A 202 -23.52 2.61 8.48
CA ILE A 202 -22.58 3.27 7.57
C ILE A 202 -23.22 4.49 6.92
N THR A 203 -24.46 4.36 6.44
CA THR A 203 -25.21 5.47 5.83
C THR A 203 -25.47 6.60 6.84
N GLN A 204 -25.83 6.26 8.09
CA GLN A 204 -26.03 7.25 9.16
C GLN A 204 -24.74 7.94 9.58
N MET A 205 -23.61 7.23 9.63
CA MET A 205 -22.30 7.84 9.89
C MET A 205 -21.91 8.86 8.83
N VAL A 206 -22.19 8.55 7.55
CA VAL A 206 -21.98 9.48 6.43
C VAL A 206 -22.90 10.71 6.54
N ALA A 207 -24.17 10.52 6.91
CA ALA A 207 -25.15 11.61 7.06
C ALA A 207 -24.88 12.53 8.27
N ALA A 208 -24.48 11.96 9.42
CA ALA A 208 -24.22 12.73 10.64
C ALA A 208 -23.01 13.67 10.50
N ARG A 209 -22.02 13.30 9.68
CA ARG A 209 -20.87 14.18 9.36
C ARG A 209 -21.22 15.31 8.40
N GLY A 210 -22.21 15.12 7.51
CA GLY A 210 -22.70 16.19 6.62
C GLY A 210 -23.57 17.23 7.33
N GLY A 211 -24.17 16.89 8.48
CA GLY A 211 -25.07 17.79 9.22
C GLY A 211 -24.38 18.88 10.05
N GLN A 212 -23.06 18.79 10.29
CA GLN A 212 -22.31 19.87 10.95
C GLN A 212 -21.94 21.01 9.99
N ASP A 213 -22.01 20.78 8.68
CA ASP A 213 -21.70 21.77 7.65
C ASP A 213 -22.94 22.06 6.78
N ARG A 214 -23.85 22.90 7.31
CA ARG A 214 -24.47 24.08 6.64
C ARG A 214 -25.93 24.32 7.01
N HIS A 215 -26.19 25.60 7.27
CA HIS A 215 -27.49 26.23 7.12
C HIS A 215 -28.10 25.99 5.72
N ALA A 216 -29.42 25.79 5.73
CA ALA A 216 -30.40 25.97 4.66
C ALA A 216 -30.52 24.91 3.55
N GLY A 217 -31.76 24.42 3.39
CA GLY A 217 -32.30 24.06 2.07
C GLY A 217 -33.03 22.71 1.97
N ALA A 218 -34.32 22.71 2.32
CA ALA A 218 -35.42 21.79 1.96
C ALA A 218 -35.13 20.42 1.29
N ILE A 219 -35.67 19.39 1.96
CA ILE A 219 -35.77 17.99 1.53
C ILE A 219 -36.89 17.84 0.48
N GLY A 220 -36.58 17.16 -0.63
CA GLY A 220 -37.55 16.58 -1.56
C GLY A 220 -37.29 15.09 -1.70
N THR A 221 -38.10 14.29 -1.01
CA THR A 221 -38.22 12.83 -1.14
C THR A 221 -38.72 12.44 -2.52
N PHE A 222 -38.27 11.32 -3.10
CA PHE A 222 -39.17 10.29 -3.64
C PHE A 222 -38.46 8.96 -3.84
N LEU A 223 -39.06 7.91 -3.27
CA LEU A 223 -38.82 6.50 -3.51
C LEU A 223 -39.39 6.10 -4.87
N THR A 224 -38.67 5.25 -5.61
CA THR A 224 -39.14 3.95 -6.13
C THR A 224 -37.94 3.10 -6.49
#